data_AF-A0A2U3LMK3-F1
#
_entry.id   AF-A0A2U3LMK3-F1
#
_cell.length_a   1.000
_cell.length_b   1.000
_cell.length_c   1.000
_cell.angle_alpha   90.00
_cell.angle_beta   90.00
_cell.angle_gamma   90.00
#
_symmetry.space_group_name_H-M   'P 1'
#
loop_
_entity.id
_entity.type
_entity.pdbx_description
1 polymer ?
#
loop_
_entity_poly.entity_id
_entity_poly.type
_entity_poly.pdbx_seq_one_letter_code
_entity_poly.pdbx_strand_id
1 'polypeptide(L)'
;MRVVYASTSLSLAAVETFVNLEPNLRPADLVAIEGVIPDAIQTVTLDVNALPPRWYETRDESLHRFGDEWIRDGRSATLLVPSAAIRGEWNVLLNPAHAEFSKIGFRGPKPFEFDSRMFR
;
A
#
# COMPACT_ATOMS: atom_id res chain seq x y z
N MET A 1 5.01 8.26 12.84
CA MET A 1 5.48 8.50 11.45
C MET A 1 4.27 8.48 10.52
N ARG A 2 4.36 9.08 9.33
CA ARG A 2 3.25 9.10 8.35
C ARG A 2 3.69 8.39 7.08
N VAL A 3 2.85 7.51 6.57
CA VAL A 3 3.04 6.79 5.32
C VAL A 3 1.68 6.67 4.64
N VAL A 4 1.68 6.74 3.31
CA VAL A 4 0.50 6.39 2.52
C VAL A 4 0.70 4.98 2.00
N TYR A 5 -0.26 4.11 2.27
CA TYR A 5 -0.31 2.75 1.72
C TYR A 5 -1.21 2.77 0.49
N ALA A 6 -0.70 2.30 -0.64
CA ALA A 6 -1.45 2.15 -1.87
C ALA A 6 -1.08 0.84 -2.57
N SER A 7 -1.86 0.49 -3.59
CA SER A 7 -1.64 -0.72 -4.37
C SER A 7 -1.38 -0.38 -5.83
N THR A 8 -0.66 -1.25 -6.54
CA THR A 8 -0.37 -1.06 -7.97
C THR A 8 -1.59 -1.22 -8.88
N SER A 9 -2.71 -1.73 -8.34
CA SER A 9 -3.99 -1.85 -9.03
C SER A 9 -5.16 -1.56 -8.09
N LEU A 10 -6.30 -1.13 -8.65
CA LEU A 10 -7.54 -0.96 -7.90
C LEU A 10 -8.05 -2.29 -7.32
N SER A 11 -7.90 -3.40 -8.05
CA SER A 11 -8.29 -4.73 -7.58
C SER A 11 -7.50 -5.15 -6.36
N LEU A 12 -6.19 -4.89 -6.32
CA LEU A 12 -5.37 -5.18 -5.16
C LEU A 12 -5.74 -4.28 -3.97
N ALA A 13 -5.94 -2.98 -4.20
CA ALA A 13 -6.38 -2.06 -3.15
C ALA A 13 -7.72 -2.50 -2.53
N ALA A 14 -8.63 -3.00 -3.37
CA ALA A 14 -9.90 -3.56 -2.93
C ALA A 14 -9.67 -4.80 -2.05
N VAL A 15 -8.81 -5.73 -2.45
CA VAL A 15 -8.52 -6.94 -1.67
C VAL A 15 -7.81 -6.59 -0.35
N GLU A 16 -6.77 -5.75 -0.38
CA GLU A 16 -6.07 -5.26 0.81
C GLU A 16 -7.01 -4.56 1.79
N THR A 17 -7.92 -3.73 1.28
CA THR A 17 -8.95 -3.11 2.11
C THR A 17 -9.86 -4.17 2.70
N PHE A 18 -10.38 -5.09 1.88
CA PHE A 18 -11.33 -6.13 2.28
C PHE A 18 -10.77 -7.07 3.34
N VAL A 19 -9.53 -7.56 3.21
CA VAL A 19 -8.91 -8.46 4.21
C VAL A 19 -8.66 -7.76 5.56
N ASN A 20 -8.64 -6.42 5.57
CA ASN A 20 -8.49 -5.61 6.76
C ASN A 20 -9.83 -5.06 7.28
N LEU A 21 -10.96 -5.32 6.61
CA LEU A 21 -12.28 -4.95 7.13
C LEU A 21 -12.67 -5.85 8.31
N GLU A 22 -13.38 -5.27 9.26
CA GLU A 22 -14.05 -6.06 10.28
C GLU A 22 -15.14 -6.93 9.62
N PRO A 23 -15.35 -8.20 10.05
CA PRO A 23 -16.22 -9.17 9.37
C PRO A 23 -17.66 -8.71 9.08
N ASN A 24 -18.17 -7.70 9.80
CA ASN A 24 -19.54 -7.18 9.65
C ASN A 24 -19.59 -5.74 9.13
N LEU A 25 -18.44 -5.13 8.86
CA LEU A 25 -18.36 -3.75 8.42
C LEU A 25 -18.51 -3.68 6.90
N ARG A 26 -19.52 -2.93 6.45
CA ARG A 26 -19.71 -2.55 5.05
C ARG A 26 -19.62 -1.03 4.95
N PRO A 27 -18.43 -0.46 4.71
CA PRO A 27 -18.29 0.98 4.61
C PRO A 27 -19.03 1.49 3.36
N ALA A 28 -19.79 2.56 3.52
CA ALA A 28 -20.62 3.15 2.47
C ALA A 28 -19.99 4.42 1.86
N ASP A 29 -18.81 4.81 2.36
CA ASP A 29 -18.13 6.08 2.08
C ASP A 29 -16.72 5.87 1.50
N LEU A 30 -16.43 4.66 0.99
CA LEU A 30 -15.13 4.39 0.38
C LEU A 30 -14.95 5.20 -0.90
N VAL A 31 -13.70 5.61 -1.11
CA VAL A 31 -13.26 6.24 -2.35
C VAL A 31 -11.98 5.59 -2.85
N ALA A 32 -11.87 5.50 -4.16
CA ALA A 32 -10.62 5.17 -4.84
C ALA A 32 -9.92 6.45 -5.27
N ILE A 33 -8.64 6.55 -4.94
CA ILE A 33 -7.75 7.65 -5.36
C ILE A 33 -6.66 7.03 -6.24
N GLU A 34 -6.60 7.46 -7.50
CA GLU A 34 -5.57 7.03 -8.44
C GLU A 34 -4.34 7.94 -8.29
N GLY A 35 -3.19 7.35 -8.00
CA GLY A 35 -1.89 8.02 -7.98
C GLY A 35 -1.09 7.72 -9.25
N VAL A 36 -0.36 8.72 -9.74
CA VAL A 36 0.58 8.59 -10.87
C VAL A 36 1.95 9.00 -10.37
N ILE A 37 2.87 8.04 -10.35
CA ILE A 37 4.29 8.27 -10.02
C ILE A 37 5.01 8.51 -11.35
N PRO A 38 5.56 9.71 -11.59
CA PRO A 38 6.35 9.98 -12.79
C PRO A 38 7.60 9.09 -12.85
N ASP A 39 8.01 8.65 -14.04
CA ASP A 39 9.20 7.82 -14.26
C ASP A 39 10.51 8.45 -13.72
N ALA A 40 10.54 9.78 -13.58
CA ALA A 40 11.67 10.51 -13.01
C ALA A 40 11.82 10.30 -11.49
N ILE A 41 10.79 9.83 -10.79
CA ILE A 41 10.86 9.50 -9.36
C ILE A 41 11.34 8.06 -9.24
N GLN A 42 12.45 7.87 -8.53
CA GLN A 42 12.95 6.52 -8.27
C GLN A 42 11.96 5.74 -7.40
N THR A 43 11.58 4.57 -7.90
CA THR A 43 10.85 3.56 -7.13
C THR A 43 11.81 2.48 -6.66
N VAL A 44 11.98 2.37 -5.35
CA VAL A 44 12.79 1.33 -4.72
C VAL A 44 11.93 0.09 -4.54
N THR A 45 12.47 -1.10 -4.80
CA THR A 45 11.75 -2.35 -4.58
C THR A 45 12.37 -3.09 -3.40
N LEU A 46 11.52 -3.48 -2.44
CA LEU A 46 11.92 -4.32 -1.32
C LEU A 46 12.34 -5.70 -1.85
N ASP A 47 13.52 -6.17 -1.45
CA ASP A 47 13.94 -7.54 -1.74
C ASP A 47 13.17 -8.52 -0.85
N VAL A 48 12.31 -9.33 -1.47
CA VAL A 48 11.47 -10.32 -0.76
C VAL A 48 12.33 -11.32 0.02
N ASN A 49 13.57 -11.59 -0.41
CA ASN A 49 14.48 -12.49 0.30
C ASN A 49 14.99 -11.89 1.62
N ALA A 50 14.88 -10.57 1.81
CA ALA A 50 15.18 -9.90 3.06
C ALA A 50 14.06 -10.05 4.10
N LEU A 51 12.87 -10.55 3.70
CA LEU A 51 11.75 -10.76 4.62
C LEU A 51 11.88 -12.10 5.37
N PRO A 52 11.36 -12.17 6.61
CA PRO A 52 11.29 -13.41 7.35
C PRO A 52 10.51 -14.51 6.60
N PRO A 53 10.81 -15.79 6.84
CA PRO A 53 9.98 -16.88 6.34
C PRO A 53 8.53 -16.71 6.78
N ARG A 54 7.59 -16.91 5.85
CA ARG A 54 6.13 -16.78 6.09
C ARG A 54 5.70 -15.40 6.60
N TRP A 55 6.41 -14.34 6.22
CA TRP A 55 6.05 -12.96 6.55
C TRP A 55 4.60 -12.57 6.19
N TYR A 56 3.99 -13.25 5.22
CA TYR A 56 2.60 -13.02 4.80
C TYR A 56 1.55 -13.63 5.73
N GLU A 57 1.94 -14.51 6.66
CA GLU A 57 1.03 -15.17 7.62
C GLU A 57 0.87 -14.36 8.91
N THR A 58 1.76 -13.41 9.18
CA THR A 58 1.84 -12.73 10.48
C THR A 58 1.98 -11.23 10.29
N ARG A 59 1.41 -10.45 11.22
CA ARG A 59 1.68 -9.01 11.37
C ARG A 59 2.85 -8.81 12.33
N ASP A 60 3.98 -9.45 12.03
CA ASP A 60 5.15 -9.43 12.90
C ASP A 60 5.76 -8.01 13.01
N GLU A 61 6.22 -7.65 14.21
CA GLU A 61 6.91 -6.38 14.50
C GLU A 61 8.17 -6.20 13.65
N SER A 62 8.80 -7.30 13.23
CA SER A 62 9.97 -7.25 12.34
C SER A 62 9.67 -6.55 11.00
N LEU A 63 8.44 -6.64 10.49
CA LEU A 63 8.00 -5.98 9.26
C LEU A 63 7.78 -4.47 9.46
N HIS A 64 7.31 -4.06 10.64
CA HIS A 64 7.15 -2.65 10.97
C HIS A 64 8.51 -1.93 11.02
N ARG A 65 9.55 -2.58 11.57
CA ARG A 65 10.90 -1.99 11.65
C ARG A 65 11.46 -1.62 10.29
N PHE A 66 11.27 -2.48 9.28
CA PHE A 66 11.73 -2.20 7.92
C PHE A 66 11.07 -0.93 7.35
N GLY A 67 9.76 -0.80 7.50
CA GLY A 67 9.02 0.39 7.07
C GLY A 67 9.47 1.65 7.81
N ASP A 68 9.65 1.56 9.13
CA ASP A 68 10.11 2.68 9.96
C ASP A 68 11.51 3.15 9.60
N GLU A 69 12.43 2.22 9.33
CA GLU A 69 13.78 2.51 8.86
C GLU A 69 13.75 3.21 7.51
N TRP A 70 12.98 2.70 6.55
CA TRP A 70 12.84 3.35 5.24
C TRP A 70 12.27 4.78 5.35
N ILE A 71 11.23 4.99 6.15
CA ILE A 71 10.63 6.32 6.35
C ILE A 71 11.64 7.27 7.01
N ARG A 72 12.37 6.79 8.03
CA ARG A 72 13.36 7.57 8.78
C ARG A 72 14.55 7.95 7.92
N ASP A 73 15.06 7.02 7.14
CA ASP A 73 16.20 7.23 6.25
C ASP A 73 15.85 8.17 5.10
N GLY A 74 14.58 8.23 4.67
CA GLY A 74 14.10 9.20 3.71
C GLY A 74 14.84 9.17 2.38
N ARG A 75 15.33 7.99 1.96
CA ARG A 75 16.15 7.83 0.73
C ARG A 75 15.34 7.81 -0.55
N SER A 76 14.04 7.53 -0.48
CA SER A 76 13.13 7.58 -1.63
C SER A 76 11.73 8.04 -1.20
N ALA A 77 10.99 8.62 -2.15
CA ALA A 77 9.58 8.94 -1.95
C ALA A 77 8.67 7.71 -2.04
N THR A 78 9.13 6.67 -2.73
CA THR A 78 8.32 5.49 -3.07
C THR A 78 9.09 4.20 -2.81
N LEU A 79 8.37 3.20 -2.29
CA LEU A 79 8.88 1.86 -2.02
C LEU A 79 7.83 0.83 -2.41
N LEU A 80 8.15 -0.04 -3.37
CA LEU A 80 7.35 -1.22 -3.68
C LEU A 80 7.61 -2.32 -2.64
N VAL A 81 6.53 -2.84 -2.08
CA VAL A 81 6.54 -3.93 -1.10
C VAL A 81 5.61 -5.05 -1.58
N PRO A 82 5.94 -6.33 -1.34
CA PRO A 82 5.07 -7.42 -1.77
C PRO A 82 3.73 -7.37 -1.01
N SER A 83 2.63 -7.76 -1.68
CA SER A 83 1.34 -7.95 -1.02
C SER A 83 1.31 -9.28 -0.26
N ALA A 84 0.87 -9.22 1.00
CA ALA A 84 0.59 -10.43 1.79
C ALA A 84 -0.74 -11.07 1.36
N ALA A 85 -1.72 -10.24 0.95
CA ALA A 85 -3.05 -10.69 0.58
C ALA A 85 -3.07 -11.44 -0.77
N ILE A 86 -2.30 -10.97 -1.75
CA ILE A 86 -2.16 -11.64 -3.06
C ILE A 86 -0.67 -11.79 -3.39
N ARG A 87 -0.16 -13.02 -3.21
CA ARG A 87 1.24 -13.33 -3.52
C ARG A 87 1.52 -13.10 -5.01
N GLY A 88 2.61 -12.38 -5.30
CA GLY A 88 3.02 -12.04 -6.68
C GLY A 88 2.59 -10.64 -7.10
N GLU A 89 1.70 -9.99 -6.36
CA GLU A 89 1.38 -8.58 -6.54
C GLU A 89 2.11 -7.68 -5.54
N TRP A 90 2.09 -6.38 -5.83
CA TRP A 90 2.90 -5.38 -5.12
C TRP A 90 2.05 -4.19 -4.68
N ASN A 91 2.27 -3.78 -3.44
CA ASN A 91 1.82 -2.51 -2.90
C ASN A 91 2.94 -1.47 -3.01
N VAL A 92 2.56 -0.20 -2.89
CA VAL A 92 3.48 0.93 -2.87
C VAL A 92 3.27 1.74 -1.60
N LEU A 93 4.36 1.91 -0.86
CA LEU A 93 4.44 2.85 0.25
C LEU A 93 4.94 4.19 -0.28
N LEU A 94 4.26 5.26 0.10
CA LEU A 94 4.67 6.62 -0.23
C LEU A 94 5.04 7.36 1.06
N ASN A 95 6.18 8.06 1.05
CA ASN A 95 6.67 8.84 2.17
C ASN A 95 6.32 10.33 1.98
N PRO A 96 5.30 10.87 2.67
CA PRO A 96 4.89 12.26 2.50
C PRO A 96 5.92 13.28 2.99
N ALA A 97 6.91 12.86 3.79
CA ALA A 97 7.98 13.74 4.25
C ALA A 97 9.12 13.87 3.22
N HIS A 98 9.17 13.03 2.20
CA HIS A 98 10.19 13.09 1.15
C HIS A 98 9.90 14.24 0.17
N ALA A 99 10.94 15.01 -0.21
CA ALA A 99 10.77 16.19 -1.08
C ALA A 99 10.09 15.86 -2.42
N GLU A 100 10.39 14.70 -3.00
CA GLU A 100 9.80 14.26 -4.26
C GLU A 100 8.35 13.76 -4.17
N PHE A 101 7.80 13.57 -2.97
CA PHE A 101 6.39 13.19 -2.81
C PHE A 101 5.46 14.21 -3.48
N SER A 102 5.82 15.49 -3.42
CA SER A 102 5.09 16.59 -4.07
C SER A 102 4.97 16.47 -5.60
N LYS A 103 5.84 15.66 -6.23
CA LYS A 103 5.83 15.40 -7.67
C LYS A 103 4.87 14.26 -8.05
N ILE A 104 4.37 13.48 -7.08
CA ILE A 104 3.40 12.41 -7.32
C ILE A 104 2.05 13.05 -7.59
N GLY A 105 1.45 12.72 -8.74
CA GLY A 105 0.13 13.20 -9.11
C GLY A 105 -0.96 12.35 -8.46
N PHE A 106 -2.01 12.98 -7.94
CA PHE A 106 -3.19 12.27 -7.45
C PHE A 106 -4.43 12.79 -8.16
N ARG A 107 -5.27 11.88 -8.67
CA ARG A 107 -6.59 12.24 -9.18
C ARG A 107 -7.56 12.46 -8.01
N GLY A 108 -8.63 13.20 -8.27
CA GLY A 108 -9.70 13.36 -7.30
C GLY A 108 -10.32 12.02 -6.87
N PRO A 109 -10.83 11.91 -5.64
CA PRO A 109 -11.47 10.71 -5.15
C PRO A 109 -12.68 10.34 -6.01
N LYS A 110 -12.83 9.06 -6.30
CA LYS A 110 -14.02 8.50 -6.96
C LYS A 110 -14.73 7.56 -5.99
N PRO A 111 -16.06 7.61 -5.87
CA PRO A 111 -16.80 6.63 -5.08
C PRO A 111 -16.40 5.20 -5.45
N PHE A 112 -16.19 4.37 -4.43
CA PHE A 112 -15.86 2.96 -4.58
C PHE A 112 -16.83 2.13 -3.76
N GLU A 113 -17.40 1.10 -4.38
CA GLU A 113 -18.30 0.17 -3.70
C GLU A 113 -17.84 -1.26 -3.99
N PHE A 114 -17.72 -2.05 -2.93
CA PHE A 114 -17.57 -3.50 -3.07
C PHE A 114 -18.88 -4.10 -3.59
N ASP A 115 -18.76 -5.13 -4.42
CA ASP A 115 -19.93 -5.91 -4.82
C ASP A 115 -20.58 -6.53 -3.57
N SER A 116 -21.88 -6.29 -3.39
CA SER A 116 -22.64 -6.78 -2.23
C SER A 116 -22.53 -8.30 -2.00
N ARG A 117 -22.22 -9.09 -3.04
CA ARG A 117 -22.00 -10.53 -2.97
C ARG A 117 -20.74 -10.91 -2.20
N MET A 118 -19.77 -10.01 -2.04
CA MET A 118 -18.56 -10.26 -1.26
C MET A 118 -18.82 -10.34 0.25
N PHE A 119 -19.98 -9.89 0.72
CA PHE A 119 -20.37 -9.90 2.14
C PHE A 119 -21.46 -10.94 2.47
N ARG A 120 -21.64 -11.94 1.61
CA ARG A 120 -22.62 -13.02 1.80
C ARG A 120 -21.96 -14.32 2.17
#